data_AF-A0A841RKI7-F1
#
_entry.id   AF-A0A841RKI7-F1
#
_cell.length_a   1.000
_cell.length_b   1.000
_cell.length_c   1.000
_cell.angle_alpha   90.00
_cell.angle_beta   90.00
_cell.angle_gamma   90.00
#
_symmetry.space_group_name_H-M   'P 1'
#
loop_
_entity.id
_entity.type
_entity.pdbx_description
1 polymer ?
#
loop_
_entity_poly.entity_id
_entity_poly.type
_entity_poly.pdbx_seq_one_letter_code
_entity_poly.pdbx_strand_id
1 'polypeptide(L)' 'MHLITASDHLSDYLVETNTINYSDRLIQKKAEELFHPNQNEIEKAKIAFEFVRDHFAHS' A
#
# COMPACT_ATOMS: atom_id res chain seq x y z
N MET A 1 5.06 23.93 -9.60
CA MET A 1 4.61 23.44 -8.29
C MET A 1 5.86 23.05 -7.52
N HIS A 2 6.05 23.60 -6.32
CA HIS A 2 7.21 23.27 -5.47
C HIS A 2 6.76 22.21 -4.46
N LEU A 3 6.96 20.93 -4.80
CA LEU A 3 6.57 19.80 -3.97
C LEU A 3 7.71 19.49 -3.01
N ILE A 4 7.48 19.71 -1.71
CA ILE A 4 8.40 19.34 -0.65
C ILE A 4 7.80 18.18 0.14
N THR A 5 8.63 17.23 0.53
CA THR A 5 8.22 16.14 1.42
C THR A 5 7.96 16.71 2.81
N ALA A 6 6.90 16.22 3.47
CA ALA A 6 6.58 16.60 4.84
C ALA A 6 7.61 16.05 5.85
N SER A 7 8.24 14.92 5.53
CA SER A 7 9.28 14.28 6.33
C SER A 7 10.32 13.63 5.40
N ASP A 8 11.57 13.58 5.84
CA ASP A 8 12.66 12.86 5.14
C ASP A 8 12.65 11.36 5.47
N HIS A 9 11.94 10.97 6.53
CA HIS A 9 11.90 9.59 7.01
C HIS A 9 10.67 8.86 6.47
N LEU A 10 10.90 7.79 5.70
CA LEU A 10 9.84 6.96 5.14
C LEU A 10 8.93 6.35 6.22
N SER A 11 9.48 6.03 7.39
CA SER A 11 8.75 5.49 8.54
C SER A 11 7.63 6.42 9.03
N ASP A 12 7.76 7.73 8.83
CA ASP A 12 6.74 8.71 9.20
C ASP A 12 5.46 8.54 8.36
N TYR A 13 5.60 8.00 7.15
CA TYR A 13 4.50 7.70 6.23
C TYR A 13 3.88 6.31 6.47
N LEU A 14 4.52 5.45 7.27
CA LEU A 14 4.08 4.08 7.54
C LEU A 14 3.83 3.87 9.03
N VAL A 15 2.81 4.55 9.55
CA VAL A 15 2.38 4.46 10.95
C VAL A 15 1.12 3.60 11.04
N GLU A 16 1.19 2.54 11.83
CA GLU A 16 0.01 1.73 12.12
C GLU A 16 -0.96 2.53 12.99
N THR A 17 -2.21 2.59 12.55
CA THR A 17 -3.30 3.27 13.25
C THR A 17 -4.55 2.41 13.19
N ASN A 18 -5.61 2.80 13.91
CA ASN A 18 -6.87 2.06 13.86
C ASN A 18 -7.49 2.01 12.45
N THR A 19 -7.10 2.92 11.56
CA THR A 19 -7.56 2.96 10.16
C THR A 19 -6.56 2.31 9.19
N ILE A 20 -5.26 2.31 9.53
CA ILE A 20 -4.18 1.70 8.74
C ILE A 20 -3.58 0.58 9.58
N ASN A 21 -4.22 -0.60 9.56
CA ASN A 21 -3.87 -1.76 10.36
C ASN A 21 -3.14 -2.83 9.53
N TYR A 22 -2.02 -2.47 8.91
CA TYR A 22 -1.32 -3.39 7.99
C TYR A 22 -0.82 -4.69 8.65
N SER A 23 -0.68 -4.74 9.98
CA SER A 23 -0.36 -5.96 10.70
C SER A 23 -1.55 -6.92 10.87
N ASP A 24 -2.76 -6.53 10.46
CA ASP A 24 -3.91 -7.43 10.51
C ASP A 24 -3.69 -8.65 9.62
N ARG A 25 -4.06 -9.83 10.13
CA ARG A 25 -3.84 -11.11 9.43
C ARG A 25 -4.54 -11.16 8.08
N LEU A 26 -5.70 -10.53 7.93
CA LEU A 26 -6.43 -10.51 6.66
C LEU A 26 -5.69 -9.67 5.62
N ILE A 27 -5.10 -8.55 6.04
CA ILE A 27 -4.32 -7.67 5.16
C ILE A 27 -3.02 -8.33 4.76
N GLN A 28 -2.29 -8.94 5.70
CA GLN A 28 -1.07 -9.69 5.39
C GLN A 28 -1.33 -10.82 4.40
N LYS A 29 -2.40 -11.60 4.63
CA LYS A 29 -2.79 -12.68 3.71
C LYS A 29 -3.08 -12.14 2.30
N LYS A 30 -3.77 -11.00 2.19
CA LYS A 30 -4.00 -10.37 0.88
C LYS A 30 -2.74 -9.80 0.25
N ALA A 31 -1.82 -9.26 1.04
CA ALA A 31 -0.52 -8.84 0.55
C ALA A 31 0.28 -10.02 -0.02
N GLU A 32 0.26 -11.18 0.62
CA GLU A 32 0.89 -12.41 0.11
C GLU A 32 0.22 -12.97 -1.16
N GLU A 33 -1.11 -12.81 -1.29
CA GLU A 33 -1.83 -13.21 -2.51
C GLU A 33 -1.54 -12.29 -3.70
N LEU A 34 -1.35 -10.99 -3.45
CA LEU A 34 -1.16 -9.98 -4.50
C LEU A 34 0.31 -9.77 -4.87
N PHE A 35 1.20 -9.86 -3.87
CA PHE A 35 2.62 -9.55 -4.03
C PHE A 35 3.48 -10.80 -3.91
N HIS A 36 4.51 -10.88 -4.75
CA HIS A 36 5.51 -11.94 -4.70
C HIS A 36 6.93 -11.37 -4.77
N PRO A 37 7.95 -12.08 -4.24
CA PRO A 37 9.30 -11.55 -4.10
C PRO A 37 9.98 -11.16 -5.43
N ASN A 38 9.49 -11.69 -6.56
CA ASN A 38 10.02 -11.41 -7.89
C ASN A 38 9.52 -10.10 -8.54
N GLN A 39 8.55 -9.40 -7.94
CA GLN A 39 8.02 -8.15 -8.48
C GLN A 39 8.88 -6.94 -8.13
N ASN A 40 9.05 -6.04 -9.08
CA ASN A 40 9.63 -4.72 -8.82
C ASN A 40 8.65 -3.78 -8.11
N GLU A 41 9.17 -2.72 -7.51
CA GLU A 41 8.38 -1.72 -6.78
C GLU A 41 7.27 -1.09 -7.64
N ILE A 42 7.56 -0.81 -8.91
CA ILE A 42 6.58 -0.26 -9.87
C ILE A 42 5.45 -1.27 -10.13
N GLU A 43 5.77 -2.55 -10.24
CA GLU A 43 4.77 -3.60 -10.48
C GLU A 43 3.89 -3.79 -9.26
N LYS A 44 4.47 -3.79 -8.05
CA LYS A 44 3.72 -3.81 -6.79
C LYS A 44 2.77 -2.61 -6.69
N ALA A 45 3.25 -1.41 -6.98
CA ALA A 45 2.43 -0.21 -6.97
C ALA A 45 1.26 -0.29 -7.96
N LYS A 46 1.52 -0.78 -9.17
CA LYS A 46 0.50 -0.97 -10.20
C LYS A 46 -0.57 -1.99 -9.75
N ILE A 47 -0.15 -3.15 -9.25
CA ILE A 47 -1.07 -4.21 -8.79
C ILE A 47 -1.92 -3.71 -7.62
N ALA A 48 -1.32 -3.00 -6.65
CA ALA A 48 -2.06 -2.41 -5.53
C ALA A 48 -3.13 -1.43 -6.02
N PHE A 49 -2.78 -0.55 -6.96
CA PHE A 49 -3.70 0.40 -7.55
C PHE A 49 -4.85 -0.29 -8.29
N GLU A 50 -4.54 -1.28 -9.13
CA GLU A 50 -5.54 -2.02 -9.90
C GLU A 50 -6.47 -2.82 -9.00
N PHE A 51 -5.94 -3.44 -7.94
CA PHE A 51 -6.75 -4.15 -6.94
C PHE A 51 -7.76 -3.22 -6.26
N VAL A 52 -7.33 -2.03 -5.82
CA VAL A 52 -8.23 -1.07 -5.19
C VAL A 52 -9.28 -0.57 -6.18
N ARG A 53 -8.86 -0.25 -7.41
CA ARG A 53 -9.76 0.20 -8.49
C ARG A 53 -10.85 -0.82 -8.80
N ASP A 54 -10.49 -2.09 -8.88
CA ASP A 54 -11.39 -3.15 -9.37
C ASP A 54 -12.29 -3.72 -8.26
N HIS A 55 -11.79 -3.82 -7.03
CA HIS A 55 -12.52 -4.45 -5.93
C HIS A 55 -13.27 -3.49 -5.00
N PHE A 56 -12.97 -2.19 -5.03
CA PHE A 56 -13.66 -1.23 -4.18
C PHE A 56 -14.52 -0.32 -5.05
N ALA A 57 -15.83 -0.40 -4.82
CA ALA A 57 -16.78 0.50 -5.45
C ALA A 57 -16.47 1.93 -5.01
N HIS A 58 -16.15 2.78 -5.98
CA HIS A 58 -16.05 4.21 -5.76
C HIS A 58 -17.48 4.78 -5.75
N SER A 59 -17.94 5.17 -4.56
CA SER A 59 -19.24 5.84 -4.36
C SER A 59 -19.07 7.33 -4.16
#